data_AF-A0A963V5B4-F1
#
_entry.id   AF-A0A963V5B4-F1
#
_cell.length_a   1.000
_cell.length_b   1.000
_cell.length_c   1.000
_cell.angle_alpha   90.00
_cell.angle_beta   90.00
_cell.angle_gamma   90.00
#
_symmetry.space_group_name_H-M   'P 1'
#
loop_
_entity.id
_entity.type
_entity.pdbx_description
1 polymer ?
#
loop_
_entity_poly.entity_id
_entity_poly.type
_entity_poly.pdbx_seq_one_letter_code
_entity_poly.pdbx_strand_id
1 'polypeptide(L)'
;MSFSEFETWFLEHQVLILSVVIPLASAIIASLASWYATRRTLAGQKTERNLNRVLKLSDFRQDWTNELRSEFAQYLAILLGQKPISHERINEMALFHNKIILRMNHEDEDFETLMNAMSEALQAAKSDSPMTNQRVELTIVMSRILKREWERLKHDMRESEYGGGV
;
A
#
# COMPACT_ATOMS: atom_id res chain seq x y z
N MET A 1 -59.62 -11.20 32.45
CA MET A 1 -59.81 -9.77 32.15
C MET A 1 -60.61 -9.69 30.88
N SER A 2 -61.83 -9.17 30.94
CA SER A 2 -62.67 -8.96 29.75
C SER A 2 -62.15 -7.74 28.98
N PHE A 3 -62.43 -7.68 27.68
CA PHE A 3 -62.01 -6.55 26.83
C PHE A 3 -62.53 -5.20 27.37
N SER A 4 -63.75 -5.17 27.92
CA SER A 4 -64.36 -4.00 28.55
C SER A 4 -63.66 -3.54 29.83
N GLU A 5 -63.14 -4.49 30.64
CA GLU A 5 -62.34 -4.15 31.82
C GLU A 5 -61.01 -3.48 31.42
N PHE A 6 -60.39 -3.96 30.33
CA PHE A 6 -59.17 -3.36 29.80
C PHE A 6 -59.40 -1.96 29.24
N GLU A 7 -60.48 -1.73 28.50
CA GLU A 7 -60.83 -0.41 27.98
C GLU A 7 -61.07 0.60 29.10
N THR A 8 -61.81 0.22 30.14
CA THR A 8 -62.10 1.10 31.27
C THR A 8 -60.82 1.47 32.01
N TRP A 9 -59.95 0.49 32.26
CA TRP A 9 -58.65 0.72 32.88
C TRP A 9 -57.75 1.64 32.03
N PHE A 10 -57.73 1.44 30.71
CA PHE A 10 -56.92 2.24 29.79
C PHE A 10 -57.38 3.70 29.77
N LEU A 11 -58.69 3.95 29.70
CA LEU A 11 -59.27 5.29 29.76
C LEU A 11 -58.94 5.99 31.09
N GLU A 12 -59.01 5.27 32.20
CA GLU A 12 -58.66 5.79 33.53
C GLU A 12 -57.18 6.21 33.62
N HIS A 13 -56.28 5.52 32.91
CA HIS A 13 -54.83 5.76 32.98
C HIS A 13 -54.25 6.52 31.77
N GLN A 14 -55.10 7.02 30.86
CA GLN A 14 -54.68 7.60 29.58
C GLN A 14 -53.64 8.73 29.73
N VAL A 15 -53.85 9.66 30.66
CA VAL A 15 -52.94 10.80 30.88
C VAL A 15 -51.55 10.34 31.31
N LEU A 16 -51.47 9.31 32.17
CA LEU A 16 -50.20 8.77 32.65
C LEU A 16 -49.46 8.01 31.53
N ILE A 17 -50.19 7.21 30.75
CA ILE A 17 -49.62 6.47 29.62
C ILE A 17 -49.03 7.45 28.60
N LEU A 18 -49.77 8.50 28.23
CA LEU A 18 -49.32 9.48 27.24
C LEU A 18 -48.15 10.34 27.72
N SER A 19 -48.16 10.78 28.98
CA SER A 19 -47.14 11.70 29.51
C SER A 19 -45.86 11.02 30.00
N VAL A 20 -45.92 9.74 30.40
CA VAL A 20 -44.77 9.04 31.00
C VAL A 20 -44.34 7.83 30.18
N VAL A 21 -45.28 6.93 29.86
CA VAL A 21 -44.94 5.64 29.24
C VAL A 21 -44.43 5.85 27.81
N ILE A 22 -45.10 6.68 27.01
CA ILE A 22 -44.68 6.93 25.62
C ILE A 22 -43.31 7.62 25.54
N PRO A 23 -43.01 8.70 26.29
CA PRO A 23 -41.68 9.30 26.28
C PRO A 23 -40.59 8.35 26.76
N LEU A 24 -40.85 7.55 27.80
CA LEU A 24 -39.89 6.58 28.31
C LEU A 24 -39.60 5.48 27.28
N ALA A 25 -40.63 4.91 26.66
CA ALA A 25 -40.47 3.92 25.59
C ALA A 25 -39.71 4.50 24.39
N SER A 26 -40.01 5.75 24.01
CA SER A 26 -39.32 6.46 22.93
C SER A 26 -37.83 6.66 23.24
N ALA A 27 -37.51 7.05 24.48
CA ALA A 27 -36.13 7.22 24.94
C ALA A 27 -35.35 5.90 24.92
N ILE A 28 -35.98 4.79 25.36
CA ILE A 28 -35.37 3.45 25.31
C ILE A 28 -35.08 3.04 23.86
N ILE A 29 -36.06 3.19 22.96
CA ILE A 29 -35.90 2.86 21.54
C ILE A 29 -34.78 3.71 20.91
N ALA A 30 -34.77 5.02 21.17
CA ALA A 30 -33.75 5.92 20.67
C ALA A 30 -32.35 5.55 21.19
N SER A 31 -32.23 5.19 22.47
CA SER A 31 -30.97 4.76 23.08
C SER A 31 -30.46 3.45 22.45
N LEU A 32 -31.34 2.46 22.24
CA LEU A 32 -30.96 1.22 21.58
C LEU A 32 -30.53 1.47 20.13
N ALA A 33 -31.31 2.25 19.37
CA ALA A 33 -30.98 2.61 18.00
C ALA A 33 -29.61 3.32 17.92
N SER A 34 -29.36 4.29 18.81
CA SER A 34 -28.07 5.00 18.91
C SER A 34 -26.91 4.05 19.24
N TRP A 35 -27.10 3.11 20.15
CA TRP A 35 -26.09 2.11 20.50
C TRP A 35 -25.76 1.18 19.34
N TYR A 36 -26.77 0.65 18.64
CA TYR A 36 -26.57 -0.18 17.45
C TYR A 36 -25.89 0.59 16.31
N ALA A 37 -26.31 1.84 16.07
CA ALA A 37 -25.69 2.70 15.07
C ALA A 37 -24.22 2.97 15.42
N THR A 38 -23.92 3.33 16.66
CA THR A 38 -22.55 3.56 17.14
C THR A 38 -21.68 2.33 16.96
N ARG A 39 -22.18 1.14 17.32
CA ARG A 39 -21.43 -0.12 17.12
C ARG A 39 -21.12 -0.39 15.65
N ARG A 40 -22.09 -0.17 14.75
CA ARG A 40 -21.86 -0.33 13.30
C ARG A 40 -20.86 0.69 12.76
N THR A 41 -20.95 1.94 13.19
CA THR A 41 -19.99 2.99 12.81
C THR A 41 -18.58 2.66 13.29
N LEU A 42 -18.42 2.19 14.53
CA LEU A 42 -17.12 1.78 15.06
C LEU A 42 -16.52 0.59 14.31
N ALA A 43 -17.34 -0.39 13.94
CA ALA A 43 -16.90 -1.50 13.10
C ALA A 43 -16.45 -1.00 11.71
N GLY A 44 -17.24 -0.13 11.07
CA GLY A 44 -16.91 0.48 9.78
C GLY A 44 -15.61 1.29 9.82
N GLN A 45 -15.41 2.11 10.85
CA GLN A 45 -14.18 2.89 11.03
C GLN A 45 -12.94 2.01 11.17
N LYS A 46 -13.05 0.83 11.80
CA LYS A 46 -11.93 -0.11 11.91
C LYS A 46 -11.55 -0.66 10.53
N THR A 47 -12.53 -1.09 9.74
CA THR A 47 -12.31 -1.57 8.37
C THR A 47 -11.73 -0.47 7.49
N GLU A 48 -12.25 0.75 7.57
CA GLU A 48 -11.77 1.91 6.81
C GLU A 48 -10.32 2.26 7.17
N ARG A 49 -9.95 2.25 8.45
CA ARG A 49 -8.57 2.47 8.89
C ARG A 49 -7.62 1.40 8.36
N ASN A 50 -8.06 0.14 8.34
CA ASN A 50 -7.25 -0.95 7.79
C ASN A 50 -7.05 -0.78 6.28
N LEU A 51 -8.13 -0.50 5.55
CA LEU A 51 -8.07 -0.24 4.11
C LEU A 51 -7.14 0.94 3.80
N ASN A 52 -7.30 2.06 4.50
CA ASN A 52 -6.43 3.23 4.34
C ASN A 52 -4.97 2.92 4.64
N ARG A 53 -4.67 2.09 5.65
CA ARG A 53 -3.31 1.66 5.95
C ARG A 53 -2.71 0.86 4.79
N VAL A 54 -3.47 -0.09 4.23
CA VAL A 54 -2.98 -0.96 3.14
C VAL A 54 -2.81 -0.15 1.85
N LEU A 55 -3.79 0.68 1.50
CA LEU A 55 -3.69 1.59 0.35
C LEU A 55 -2.45 2.49 0.48
N LYS A 56 -2.23 3.08 1.66
CA LYS A 56 -1.07 3.94 1.86
C LYS A 56 0.26 3.19 1.75
N LEU A 57 0.32 1.95 2.23
CA LEU A 57 1.51 1.10 2.08
C LEU A 57 1.75 0.76 0.60
N SER A 58 0.68 0.46 -0.14
CA SER A 58 0.72 0.21 -1.60
C SER A 58 1.27 1.42 -2.36
N ASP A 59 0.78 2.63 -2.04
CA ASP A 59 1.27 3.88 -2.62
C ASP A 59 2.78 4.04 -2.39
N PHE A 60 3.25 3.88 -1.14
CA PHE A 60 4.67 3.98 -0.82
C PHE A 60 5.54 2.97 -1.59
N ARG A 61 5.07 1.73 -1.75
CA ARG A 61 5.76 0.70 -2.54
C ARG A 61 5.79 1.04 -4.03
N GLN A 62 4.69 1.56 -4.57
CA GLN A 62 4.62 1.98 -5.97
C GLN A 62 5.57 3.16 -6.23
N ASP A 63 5.59 4.15 -5.34
CA ASP A 63 6.50 5.30 -5.42
C ASP A 63 7.96 4.83 -5.36
N TRP A 64 8.31 4.00 -4.38
CA TRP A 64 9.64 3.39 -4.27
C TRP A 64 10.04 2.63 -5.54
N THR A 65 9.13 1.81 -6.11
CA THR A 65 9.39 1.06 -7.36
C THR A 65 9.61 2.00 -8.54
N ASN A 66 8.83 3.07 -8.64
CA ASN A 66 8.97 4.06 -9.70
C ASN A 66 10.30 4.83 -9.61
N GLU A 67 10.70 5.20 -8.39
CA GLU A 67 11.99 5.85 -8.14
C GLU A 67 13.15 4.91 -8.50
N LEU A 68 13.11 3.65 -8.05
CA LEU A 68 14.12 2.65 -8.38
C LEU A 68 14.23 2.41 -9.90
N ARG A 69 13.10 2.29 -10.59
CA ARG A 69 13.06 2.17 -12.06
C ARG A 69 13.69 3.38 -12.75
N SER A 70 13.42 4.59 -12.25
CA SER A 70 14.01 5.83 -12.77
C SER A 70 15.52 5.87 -12.56
N GLU A 71 16.01 5.43 -11.40
CA GLU A 71 17.44 5.36 -11.09
C GLU A 71 18.16 4.30 -11.93
N PHE A 72 17.55 3.12 -12.15
CA PHE A 72 18.04 2.12 -13.10
C PHE A 72 18.15 2.67 -14.52
N ALA A 73 17.13 3.38 -14.99
CA ALA A 73 17.14 3.98 -16.33
C ALA A 73 18.26 5.03 -16.47
N GLN A 74 18.46 5.87 -15.46
CA GLN A 74 19.53 6.88 -15.45
C GLN A 74 20.93 6.25 -15.40
N TYR A 75 21.11 5.22 -14.57
CA TYR A 75 22.37 4.47 -14.51
C TYR A 75 22.70 3.81 -15.85
N LEU A 76 21.72 3.13 -16.47
CA LEU A 76 21.87 2.53 -17.80
C LEU A 76 22.13 3.57 -18.89
N ALA A 77 21.45 4.72 -18.86
CA ALA A 77 21.66 5.78 -19.84
C ALA A 77 23.11 6.30 -19.82
N ILE A 78 23.72 6.45 -18.64
CA ILE A 78 25.13 6.84 -18.53
C ILE A 78 26.04 5.73 -19.06
N LEU A 79 25.77 4.47 -18.75
CA LEU A 79 26.52 3.33 -19.28
C LEU A 79 26.44 3.21 -20.81
N LEU A 80 25.33 3.65 -21.42
CA LEU A 80 25.08 3.64 -22.87
C LEU A 80 25.66 4.87 -23.59
N GLY A 81 26.07 5.90 -22.86
CA GLY A 81 26.55 7.17 -23.41
C GLY A 81 27.83 7.07 -24.25
N GLN A 82 28.23 8.21 -24.81
CA GLN A 82 29.46 8.32 -25.62
C GLN A 82 30.70 7.98 -24.78
N LYS A 83 31.60 7.18 -25.36
CA LYS A 83 32.94 6.92 -24.80
C LYS A 83 33.94 7.95 -25.38
N PRO A 84 34.94 8.40 -24.62
CA PRO A 84 35.18 8.10 -23.20
C PRO A 84 34.18 8.81 -22.28
N ILE A 85 33.84 8.17 -21.16
CA ILE A 85 32.93 8.74 -20.16
C ILE A 85 33.62 9.93 -19.48
N SER A 86 32.99 11.11 -19.48
CA SER A 86 33.54 12.28 -18.79
C SER A 86 33.58 12.08 -17.27
N HIS A 87 34.47 12.80 -16.57
CA HIS A 87 34.56 12.71 -15.10
C HIS A 87 33.24 13.08 -14.42
N GLU A 88 32.52 14.06 -14.96
CA GLU A 88 31.18 14.45 -14.48
C GLU A 88 30.19 13.28 -14.58
N ARG A 89 30.16 12.57 -15.71
CA ARG A 89 29.31 11.39 -15.91
C ARG A 89 29.68 10.23 -14.98
N ILE A 90 30.96 10.08 -14.62
CA ILE A 90 31.40 9.09 -13.63
C ILE A 90 30.81 9.42 -12.25
N ASN A 91 30.82 10.70 -11.85
CA ASN A 91 30.23 11.14 -10.59
C ASN A 91 28.70 10.95 -10.58
N GLU A 92 28.02 11.28 -11.69
CA GLU A 92 26.58 11.00 -11.85
C GLU A 92 26.28 9.50 -11.73
N MET A 93 27.08 8.65 -12.38
CA MET A 93 26.92 7.21 -12.32
C MET A 93 27.12 6.66 -10.90
N ALA A 94 28.13 7.16 -10.18
CA ALA A 94 28.37 6.81 -8.78
C ALA A 94 27.21 7.25 -7.88
N LEU A 95 26.62 8.41 -8.15
CA LEU A 95 25.42 8.88 -7.45
C LEU A 95 24.25 7.91 -7.64
N PHE A 96 23.94 7.51 -8.88
CA PHE A 96 22.84 6.56 -9.13
C PHE A 96 23.13 5.18 -8.56
N HIS A 97 24.39 4.71 -8.63
CA HIS A 97 24.81 3.46 -8.00
C HIS A 97 24.51 3.46 -6.50
N ASN A 98 24.91 4.52 -5.79
CA ASN A 98 24.68 4.63 -4.35
C ASN A 98 23.18 4.75 -4.02
N LYS A 99 22.41 5.50 -4.81
CA LYS A 99 20.96 5.59 -4.61
C LYS A 99 20.26 4.24 -4.75
N ILE A 100 20.62 3.47 -5.77
CA ILE A 100 20.12 2.11 -6.00
C ILE A 100 20.42 1.24 -4.76
N ILE A 101 21.67 1.24 -4.27
CA ILE A 101 22.05 0.43 -3.10
C ILE A 101 21.21 0.82 -1.87
N LEU A 102 21.09 2.12 -1.59
CA LEU A 102 20.38 2.62 -0.41
C LEU A 102 18.87 2.30 -0.45
N ARG A 103 18.31 2.08 -1.63
CA ARG A 103 16.88 1.76 -1.81
C ARG A 103 16.61 0.28 -1.85
N MET A 104 17.56 -0.53 -2.30
CA MET A 104 17.40 -1.97 -2.43
C MET A 104 17.33 -2.63 -1.05
N ASN A 105 16.48 -3.65 -0.93
CA ASN A 105 16.50 -4.53 0.24
C ASN A 105 17.71 -5.47 0.12
N HIS A 106 18.62 -5.46 1.10
CA HIS A 106 19.78 -6.35 1.13
C HIS A 106 19.41 -7.84 1.29
N GLU A 107 18.21 -8.12 1.79
CA GLU A 107 17.68 -9.49 1.89
C GLU A 107 17.06 -9.99 0.58
N ASP A 108 17.03 -9.17 -0.47
CA ASP A 108 16.54 -9.58 -1.78
C ASP A 108 17.53 -10.56 -2.44
N GLU A 109 17.02 -11.68 -2.95
CA GLU A 109 17.83 -12.75 -3.55
C GLU A 109 18.68 -12.31 -4.76
N ASP A 110 18.28 -11.22 -5.43
CA ASP A 110 19.00 -10.68 -6.58
C ASP A 110 19.96 -9.55 -6.22
N PHE A 111 20.04 -9.15 -4.94
CA PHE A 111 20.87 -8.02 -4.51
C PHE A 111 22.34 -8.20 -4.91
N GLU A 112 22.96 -9.32 -4.52
CA GLU A 112 24.36 -9.62 -4.86
C GLU A 112 24.56 -9.76 -6.37
N THR A 113 23.59 -10.35 -7.08
CA THR A 113 23.65 -10.49 -8.54
C THR A 113 23.62 -9.12 -9.22
N LEU A 114 22.79 -8.19 -8.73
CA LEU A 114 22.73 -6.82 -9.22
C LEU A 114 24.05 -6.10 -8.98
N MET A 115 24.61 -6.21 -7.77
CA MET A 115 25.87 -5.57 -7.41
C MET A 115 27.04 -6.03 -8.28
N ASN A 116 27.13 -7.34 -8.53
CA ASN A 116 28.13 -7.92 -9.42
C ASN A 116 27.93 -7.42 -10.86
N ALA A 117 26.70 -7.45 -11.39
CA ALA A 117 26.40 -6.97 -12.74
C ALA A 117 26.70 -5.46 -12.92
N MET A 118 26.43 -4.63 -11.91
CA MET A 118 26.78 -3.21 -11.93
C MET A 118 28.31 -3.00 -11.91
N SER A 119 29.03 -3.77 -11.10
CA SER A 119 30.50 -3.71 -11.03
C SER A 119 31.15 -4.14 -12.36
N GLU A 120 30.67 -5.23 -12.96
CA GLU A 120 31.16 -5.72 -14.24
C GLU A 120 30.84 -4.75 -15.39
N ALA A 121 29.62 -4.19 -15.41
CA ALA A 121 29.25 -3.17 -16.37
C ALA A 121 30.14 -1.92 -16.24
N LEU A 122 30.46 -1.50 -15.00
CA LEU A 122 31.37 -0.40 -14.75
C LEU A 122 32.81 -0.70 -15.22
N GLN A 123 33.30 -1.91 -14.99
CA GLN A 123 34.63 -2.32 -15.45
C GLN A 123 34.71 -2.35 -16.98
N ALA A 124 33.69 -2.91 -17.63
CA ALA A 124 33.59 -2.96 -19.09
C ALA A 124 33.47 -1.55 -19.71
N ALA A 125 32.84 -0.61 -19.01
CA ALA A 125 32.79 0.79 -19.41
C ALA A 125 34.18 1.45 -19.44
N LYS A 126 35.05 1.06 -18.49
CA LYS A 126 36.41 1.60 -18.37
C LYS A 126 37.41 0.97 -19.34
N SER A 127 37.25 -0.31 -19.69
CA SER A 127 38.22 -1.08 -20.47
C SER A 127 38.10 -0.93 -22.00
N ASP A 128 37.25 -0.02 -22.47
CA ASP A 128 36.83 0.15 -23.86
C ASP A 128 36.28 -1.13 -24.55
N SER A 129 36.03 -2.18 -23.77
CA SER A 129 35.46 -3.44 -24.26
C SER A 129 34.03 -3.25 -24.80
N PRO A 130 33.59 -4.05 -25.80
CA PRO A 130 32.20 -4.12 -26.19
C PRO A 130 31.34 -4.59 -25.01
N MET A 131 30.53 -3.68 -24.46
CA MET A 131 29.74 -3.89 -23.25
C MET A 131 28.41 -4.63 -23.47
N THR A 132 28.16 -5.18 -24.67
CA THR A 132 26.83 -5.65 -25.07
C THR A 132 26.29 -6.71 -24.11
N ASN A 133 27.13 -7.67 -23.70
CA ASN A 133 26.71 -8.76 -22.82
C ASN A 133 26.44 -8.27 -21.38
N GLN A 134 27.36 -7.51 -20.79
CA GLN A 134 27.20 -6.99 -19.42
C GLN A 134 25.99 -6.07 -19.30
N ARG A 135 25.70 -5.28 -20.34
CA ARG A 135 24.49 -4.42 -20.38
C ARG A 135 23.22 -5.25 -20.41
N VAL A 136 23.19 -6.33 -21.18
CA VAL A 136 22.05 -7.23 -21.27
C VAL A 136 21.83 -7.94 -19.94
N GLU A 137 22.89 -8.48 -19.33
CA GLU A 137 22.82 -9.14 -18.03
C GLU A 137 22.31 -8.19 -16.93
N LEU A 138 22.87 -6.99 -16.84
CA LEU A 138 22.42 -5.97 -15.90
C LEU A 138 20.93 -5.61 -16.09
N THR A 139 20.51 -5.45 -17.35
CA THR A 139 19.10 -5.13 -17.68
C THR A 139 18.16 -6.27 -17.28
N ILE A 140 18.57 -7.53 -17.47
CA ILE A 140 17.78 -8.70 -17.06
C ILE A 140 17.59 -8.72 -15.55
N VAL A 141 18.66 -8.50 -14.77
CA VAL A 141 18.61 -8.50 -13.31
C VAL A 141 17.72 -7.37 -12.79
N MET A 142 17.91 -6.14 -13.29
CA MET A 142 17.06 -5.00 -12.95
C MET A 142 15.59 -5.27 -13.26
N SER A 143 15.30 -5.86 -14.43
CA SER A 143 13.93 -6.21 -14.84
C SER A 143 13.32 -7.29 -13.96
N ARG A 144 14.10 -8.28 -13.52
CA ARG A 144 13.65 -9.34 -12.62
C ARG A 144 13.24 -8.78 -11.27
N ILE A 145 14.07 -7.92 -10.68
CA ILE A 145 13.79 -7.22 -9.42
C ILE A 145 12.49 -6.42 -9.54
N LEU A 146 12.37 -5.55 -10.55
CA LEU A 146 11.17 -4.74 -10.76
C LEU A 146 9.91 -5.59 -10.96
N LYS A 147 10.03 -6.71 -11.70
CA LYS A 147 8.90 -7.62 -11.91
C LYS A 147 8.48 -8.30 -10.61
N ARG A 148 9.42 -8.75 -9.78
CA ARG A 148 9.12 -9.37 -8.47
C ARG A 148 8.40 -8.38 -7.55
N GLU A 149 8.89 -7.15 -7.46
CA GLU A 149 8.25 -6.11 -6.66
C GLU A 149 6.86 -5.74 -7.17
N TRP A 150 6.66 -5.73 -8.49
CA TRP A 150 5.35 -5.57 -9.09
C TRP A 150 4.39 -6.72 -8.74
N GLU A 151 4.84 -7.96 -8.77
CA GLU A 151 4.02 -9.11 -8.36
C GLU A 151 3.68 -9.06 -6.86
N ARG A 152 4.62 -8.65 -5.99
CA ARG A 152 4.38 -8.42 -4.56
C ARG A 152 3.31 -7.35 -4.34
N LEU A 153 3.41 -6.22 -5.03
CA LEU A 153 2.42 -5.14 -4.95
C LEU A 153 1.01 -5.62 -5.35
N LYS A 154 0.89 -6.35 -6.46
CA LYS A 154 -0.39 -6.92 -6.91
C LYS A 154 -0.95 -7.92 -5.90
N HIS A 155 -0.09 -8.70 -5.25
CA HIS A 155 -0.50 -9.63 -4.22
C HIS A 155 -1.05 -8.89 -2.99
N ASP A 156 -0.31 -7.90 -2.46
CA ASP A 156 -0.72 -7.06 -1.32
C ASP A 156 -2.08 -6.39 -1.58
N MET A 157 -2.29 -5.87 -2.79
CA MET A 157 -3.56 -5.25 -3.19
C MET A 157 -4.72 -6.26 -3.19
N ARG A 158 -4.53 -7.45 -3.76
CA ARG A 158 -5.57 -8.50 -3.79
C ARG A 158 -5.90 -8.99 -2.39
N GLU A 159 -4.90 -9.23 -1.54
CA GLU A 159 -5.15 -9.63 -0.16
C GLU A 159 -5.97 -8.58 0.60
N SER A 160 -5.77 -7.30 0.31
CA SER A 160 -6.54 -6.21 0.90
C SER A 160 -8.02 -6.21 0.46
N GLU A 161 -8.29 -6.56 -0.80
CA GLU A 161 -9.64 -6.64 -1.35
C GLU A 161 -10.43 -7.81 -0.74
N TYR A 162 -9.79 -8.97 -0.57
CA TYR A 162 -10.43 -10.17 0.00
C TYR A 162 -10.48 -10.14 1.54
N GLY A 163 -9.49 -9.54 2.21
CA GLY A 163 -9.41 -9.47 3.66
C GLY A 163 -10.40 -8.50 4.31
N GLY A 164 -11.08 -7.65 3.53
CA GLY A 164 -12.13 -6.75 4.01
C GLY A 164 -13.53 -7.38 4.13
N GLY A 165 -13.68 -8.66 3.75
CA GLY A 165 -14.98 -9.34 3.64
C GLY A 165 -15.39 -10.24 4.81
N VAL A 166 -14.65 -10.25 5.94
CA VAL A 166 -14.95 -11.08 7.13
C VAL A 166 -15.35 -10.23 8.33
#